data_AF-A0A9W9A2K3-F1
#
_entry.id   AF-A0A9W9A2K3-F1
#
_cell.length_a   1.000
_cell.length_b   1.000
_cell.length_c   1.000
_cell.angle_alpha   90.00
_cell.angle_beta   90.00
_cell.angle_gamma   90.00
#
_symmetry.space_group_name_H-M   'P 1'
#
loop_
_entity.id
_entity.type
_entity.pdbx_description
1 polymer ?
#
loop_
_entity_poly.entity_id
_entity_poly.type
_entity_poly.pdbx_seq_one_letter_code
_entity_poly.pdbx_strand_id
1 'polypeptide(L)'
;MLLNMVYLFTSVLMLCLSTLVISRPIPRATDYSGGTGQGTYYDTGLTSCGQTYTDSDLIVALSHLFYDSYPGATANPNNNPVCGKKLTAHYQGKSVSVTVADRCTGCAMYDLDFTPTAFQALADMSVGRISGVTWAFDDSTSGTSSGNDTASDSTSDTSSSDTTSTSTQTSDSNSSSGDTTSTDSDSSSIANSTTTTTSSGVATTTPVSDTAFKAKLNKRQLAWARDVDLAI
;
A
#
# COMPACT_ATOMS: atom_id res chain seq x y z
N MET A 1 -65.69 18.29 48.35
CA MET A 1 -64.36 18.96 48.46
C MET A 1 -63.23 17.96 48.63
N LEU A 2 -63.16 17.18 49.73
CA LEU A 2 -62.03 16.27 50.01
C LEU A 2 -61.58 15.38 48.83
N LEU A 3 -62.52 14.78 48.09
CA LEU A 3 -62.21 13.87 46.99
C LEU A 3 -61.38 14.51 45.85
N ASN A 4 -61.63 15.79 45.53
CA ASN A 4 -60.91 16.52 44.48
C ASN A 4 -59.46 16.85 44.90
N MET A 5 -59.19 17.03 46.20
CA MET A 5 -57.84 17.29 46.70
C MET A 5 -56.95 16.05 46.56
N VAL A 6 -57.49 14.85 46.82
CA VAL A 6 -56.76 13.58 46.65
C VAL A 6 -56.37 13.38 45.18
N TYR A 7 -57.31 13.59 44.25
CA TYR A 7 -57.04 13.50 42.81
C TYR A 7 -55.89 14.43 42.39
N LEU A 8 -55.94 15.71 42.78
CA LEU A 8 -54.93 16.70 42.39
C LEU A 8 -53.51 16.30 42.82
N PHE A 9 -53.34 15.77 44.04
CA PHE A 9 -52.04 15.28 44.52
C PHE A 9 -51.58 14.01 43.79
N THR A 10 -52.47 13.06 43.49
CA THR A 10 -52.10 11.85 42.73
C THR A 10 -51.71 12.14 41.29
N SER A 11 -52.33 13.12 40.63
CA SER A 11 -52.00 13.52 39.25
C SER A 11 -50.59 14.10 39.14
N VAL A 12 -50.17 14.94 40.10
CA VAL A 12 -48.82 15.54 40.10
C VAL A 12 -47.75 14.47 40.32
N LEU A 13 -47.99 13.50 41.21
CA LEU A 13 -47.00 12.44 41.50
C LEU A 13 -46.73 11.52 40.30
N MET A 14 -47.75 11.22 39.48
CA MET A 14 -47.60 10.39 38.27
C MET A 14 -46.92 11.11 37.10
N LEU A 15 -46.79 12.44 37.12
CA LEU A 15 -46.14 13.21 36.07
C LEU A 15 -44.60 13.31 36.21
N CYS A 16 -44.02 12.85 37.32
CA CYS A 16 -42.58 12.96 37.60
C CYS A 16 -41.75 11.71 37.29
N LEU A 17 -42.34 10.58 36.87
CA LEU A 17 -41.63 9.29 36.76
C LEU A 17 -41.18 8.91 35.34
N SER A 18 -41.53 9.68 34.30
CA SER A 18 -41.39 9.28 32.90
C SER A 18 -40.13 9.76 32.18
N THR A 19 -39.29 10.61 32.78
CA THR A 19 -38.03 11.09 32.16
C THR A 19 -36.84 10.16 32.44
N LEU A 20 -36.95 8.90 32.01
CA LEU A 20 -35.80 8.01 31.89
C LEU A 20 -34.92 8.48 30.73
N VAL A 21 -33.88 9.26 31.04
CA VAL A 21 -32.92 9.75 30.06
C VAL A 21 -32.05 8.58 29.59
N ILE A 22 -32.46 7.96 28.48
CA ILE A 22 -31.67 6.91 27.81
C ILE A 22 -30.46 7.59 27.16
N SER A 23 -29.39 7.75 27.93
CA SER A 23 -28.10 8.22 27.43
C SER A 23 -27.56 7.22 26.41
N ARG A 24 -27.73 7.52 25.13
CA ARG A 24 -27.13 6.73 24.05
C ARG A 24 -25.61 6.78 24.21
N PRO A 25 -24.89 5.65 24.04
CA PRO A 25 -23.43 5.71 24.00
C PRO A 25 -23.02 6.59 22.82
N ILE A 26 -22.27 7.65 23.10
CA ILE A 26 -21.65 8.46 22.05
C ILE A 26 -20.64 7.54 21.35
N PRO A 27 -20.69 7.36 20.02
CA PRO A 27 -19.67 6.59 19.32
C PRO A 27 -18.33 7.27 19.58
N ARG A 28 -17.38 6.54 20.18
CA ARG A 28 -16.03 7.06 20.40
C ARG A 28 -15.46 7.47 19.04
N ALA A 29 -15.02 8.72 18.92
CA ALA A 29 -14.36 9.19 17.71
C ALA A 29 -13.18 8.27 17.37
N THR A 30 -13.08 7.86 16.11
CA THR A 30 -11.94 7.10 15.61
C THR A 30 -10.65 7.85 15.93
N ASP A 31 -9.71 7.16 16.58
CA ASP A 31 -8.35 7.63 16.62
C ASP A 31 -7.69 7.32 15.28
N TYR A 32 -7.30 8.36 14.54
CA TYR A 32 -6.60 8.25 13.26
C TYR A 32 -5.07 8.43 13.39
N SER A 33 -4.53 8.58 14.61
CA SER A 33 -3.08 8.63 14.83
C SER A 33 -2.42 7.25 14.76
N GLY A 34 -3.16 6.20 15.14
CA GLY A 34 -2.65 4.85 15.28
C GLY A 34 -3.64 3.93 15.99
N GLY A 35 -3.18 2.77 16.44
CA GLY A 35 -4.01 1.85 17.19
C GLY A 35 -3.34 0.54 17.60
N THR A 36 -4.16 -0.47 17.86
CA THR A 36 -3.72 -1.82 18.21
C THR A 36 -4.67 -2.83 17.59
N GLY A 37 -4.12 -3.80 16.87
CA GLY A 37 -4.90 -4.81 16.14
C GLY A 37 -4.09 -6.05 15.80
N GLN A 38 -4.52 -6.76 14.77
CA GLN A 38 -3.86 -7.93 14.21
C GLN A 38 -2.88 -7.53 13.09
N GLY A 39 -1.89 -8.37 12.83
CA GLY A 39 -1.06 -8.28 11.62
C GLY A 39 -1.21 -9.53 10.76
N THR A 40 -1.37 -9.37 9.44
CA THR A 40 -1.29 -10.43 8.43
C THR A 40 -0.41 -10.00 7.27
N TYR A 41 -0.33 -10.81 6.21
CA TYR A 41 0.34 -10.43 4.97
C TYR A 41 -0.44 -10.89 3.73
N TYR A 42 -0.20 -10.20 2.62
CA TYR A 42 -0.85 -10.45 1.33
C TYR A 42 0.15 -10.47 0.16
N ASP A 43 -0.19 -11.16 -0.93
CA ASP A 43 0.56 -11.12 -2.19
C ASP A 43 0.29 -9.79 -2.90
N THR A 44 1.33 -9.07 -3.33
CA THR A 44 1.23 -7.68 -3.81
C THR A 44 0.85 -7.55 -5.29
N GLY A 45 0.52 -6.32 -5.71
CA GLY A 45 0.17 -5.98 -7.09
C GLY A 45 -0.21 -4.52 -7.26
N LEU A 46 -1.22 -4.25 -8.10
CA LEU A 46 -1.86 -2.93 -8.19
C LEU A 46 -2.70 -2.70 -6.93
N THR A 47 -2.42 -1.62 -6.22
CA THR A 47 -3.00 -1.29 -4.91
C THR A 47 -4.10 -0.23 -4.99
N SER A 48 -4.89 -0.10 -3.92
CA SER A 48 -5.98 0.89 -3.82
C SER A 48 -5.51 2.35 -3.84
N CYS A 49 -4.23 2.63 -3.57
CA CYS A 49 -3.63 3.95 -3.80
C CYS A 49 -3.21 4.20 -5.27
N GLY A 50 -3.60 3.32 -6.20
CA GLY A 50 -3.38 3.49 -7.64
C GLY A 50 -1.95 3.24 -8.12
N GLN A 51 -1.08 2.66 -7.28
CA GLN A 51 0.31 2.32 -7.59
C GLN A 51 0.52 0.81 -7.57
N THR A 52 1.54 0.32 -8.29
CA THR A 52 1.92 -1.10 -8.29
C THR A 52 3.17 -1.32 -7.45
N TYR A 53 3.14 -2.31 -6.56
CA TYR A 53 4.24 -2.70 -5.68
C TYR A 53 4.57 -4.20 -5.80
N THR A 54 5.64 -4.62 -5.12
CA THR A 54 6.15 -5.99 -5.07
C THR A 54 6.27 -6.50 -3.62
N ASP A 55 6.39 -7.82 -3.44
CA ASP A 55 6.46 -8.45 -2.12
C ASP A 55 7.73 -8.07 -1.31
N SER A 56 8.67 -7.39 -1.97
CA SER A 56 9.92 -6.86 -1.42
C SER A 56 9.79 -5.43 -0.88
N ASP A 57 8.72 -4.70 -1.24
CA ASP A 57 8.49 -3.33 -0.81
C ASP A 57 7.98 -3.27 0.63
N LEU A 58 8.38 -2.24 1.39
CA LEU A 58 7.89 -2.01 2.76
C LEU A 58 6.59 -1.20 2.75
N ILE A 59 5.51 -1.83 2.27
CA ILE A 59 4.15 -1.27 2.28
C ILE A 59 3.20 -2.03 3.21
N VAL A 60 2.05 -1.41 3.45
CA VAL A 60 0.95 -1.97 4.24
C VAL A 60 -0.42 -1.54 3.69
N ALA A 61 -1.39 -2.42 3.82
CA ALA A 61 -2.80 -2.16 3.64
C ALA A 61 -3.45 -1.82 4.98
N LEU A 62 -4.20 -0.72 5.04
CA LEU A 62 -5.04 -0.41 6.20
C LEU A 62 -6.40 -1.08 6.08
N SER A 63 -7.06 -1.36 7.20
CA SER A 63 -8.47 -1.76 7.20
C SER A 63 -9.33 -0.80 6.38
N HIS A 64 -10.26 -1.35 5.59
CA HIS A 64 -11.25 -0.56 4.87
C HIS A 64 -12.06 0.36 5.81
N LEU A 65 -12.31 -0.05 7.06
CA LEU A 65 -13.01 0.77 8.05
C LEU A 65 -12.23 2.05 8.38
N PHE A 66 -10.90 1.96 8.47
CA PHE A 66 -10.01 3.09 8.71
C PHE A 66 -9.81 3.92 7.43
N TYR A 67 -9.53 3.25 6.32
CA TYR A 67 -9.27 3.86 5.01
C TYR A 67 -10.47 4.67 4.50
N ASP A 68 -11.66 4.08 4.49
CA ASP A 68 -12.87 4.70 3.92
C ASP A 68 -13.42 5.84 4.81
N SER A 69 -13.07 5.86 6.09
CA SER A 69 -13.49 6.92 7.04
C SER A 69 -12.41 7.98 7.28
N TYR A 70 -11.21 7.81 6.71
CA TYR A 70 -10.07 8.69 6.94
C TYR A 70 -10.39 10.16 6.57
N PRO A 71 -9.96 11.16 7.37
CA PRO A 71 -10.27 12.56 7.10
C PRO A 71 -9.83 13.01 5.69
N GLY A 72 -10.81 13.38 4.86
CA GLY A 72 -10.59 13.78 3.47
C GLY A 72 -10.61 12.64 2.43
N ALA A 73 -10.95 11.41 2.82
CA ALA A 73 -11.22 10.32 1.87
C ALA A 73 -12.30 10.71 0.84
N THR A 74 -12.15 10.22 -0.40
CA THR A 74 -13.05 10.54 -1.51
C THR A 74 -13.57 9.27 -2.17
N ALA A 75 -14.55 9.39 -3.07
CA ALA A 75 -15.07 8.27 -3.85
C ALA A 75 -14.03 7.61 -4.79
N ASN A 76 -12.89 8.27 -5.06
CA ASN A 76 -11.74 7.67 -5.74
C ASN A 76 -10.71 7.21 -4.68
N PRO A 77 -10.50 5.89 -4.48
CA PRO A 77 -9.57 5.39 -3.48
C PRO A 77 -8.13 5.81 -3.76
N ASN A 78 -7.73 5.92 -5.05
CA ASN A 78 -6.40 6.35 -5.46
C ASN A 78 -6.03 7.75 -4.95
N ASN A 79 -7.03 8.57 -4.59
CA ASN A 79 -6.88 9.94 -4.10
C ASN A 79 -7.10 10.05 -2.57
N ASN A 80 -7.10 8.93 -1.82
CA ASN A 80 -7.28 8.98 -0.37
C ASN A 80 -6.05 9.62 0.31
N PRO A 81 -6.18 10.68 1.13
CA PRO A 81 -5.04 11.35 1.78
C PRO A 81 -4.32 10.51 2.86
N VAL A 82 -4.75 9.27 3.10
CA VAL A 82 -3.96 8.27 3.86
C VAL A 82 -2.86 7.61 3.02
N CYS A 83 -2.99 7.62 1.68
CA CYS A 83 -2.02 7.04 0.76
C CYS A 83 -0.66 7.74 0.83
N GLY A 84 0.43 6.96 0.83
CA GLY A 84 1.79 7.48 0.91
C GLY A 84 2.23 7.94 2.30
N LYS A 85 1.33 7.97 3.30
CA LYS A 85 1.73 8.18 4.70
C LYS A 85 2.56 7.01 5.20
N LYS A 86 3.48 7.30 6.13
CA LYS A 86 4.30 6.29 6.79
C LYS A 86 3.85 6.05 8.21
N LEU A 87 3.87 4.79 8.63
CA LEU A 87 3.59 4.37 9.99
C LEU A 87 4.64 3.38 10.46
N THR A 88 4.91 3.38 11.75
CA THR A 88 5.78 2.40 12.40
C THR A 88 4.94 1.46 13.24
N ALA A 89 5.03 0.17 12.92
CA ALA A 89 4.34 -0.91 13.61
C ALA A 89 5.33 -1.68 14.49
N HIS A 90 4.86 -2.10 15.68
CA HIS A 90 5.65 -2.81 16.69
C HIS A 90 4.98 -4.13 17.08
N TYR A 91 5.78 -5.17 17.31
CA TYR A 91 5.32 -6.47 17.79
C TYR A 91 6.44 -7.20 18.54
N GLN A 92 6.16 -7.63 19.79
CA GLN A 92 7.10 -8.39 20.64
C GLN A 92 8.54 -7.86 20.69
N GLY A 93 8.71 -6.54 20.78
CA GLY A 93 10.02 -5.87 20.85
C GLY A 93 10.73 -5.64 19.50
N LYS A 94 10.13 -6.07 18.39
CA LYS A 94 10.53 -5.72 17.02
C LYS A 94 9.68 -4.58 16.48
N SER A 95 10.14 -3.96 15.40
CA SER A 95 9.42 -2.90 14.69
C SER A 95 9.71 -2.88 13.18
N VAL A 96 8.76 -2.38 12.40
CA VAL A 96 8.93 -2.09 10.97
C VAL A 96 8.23 -0.78 10.63
N SER A 97 8.90 0.10 9.87
CA SER A 97 8.31 1.31 9.30
C SER A 97 7.90 1.04 7.86
N VAL A 98 6.64 1.33 7.52
CA VAL A 98 6.00 0.97 6.26
C VAL A 98 5.21 2.13 5.68
N THR A 99 5.02 2.12 4.36
CA THR A 99 4.20 3.12 3.65
C THR A 99 2.79 2.57 3.41
N VAL A 100 1.75 3.35 3.73
CA VAL A 100 0.37 2.99 3.42
C VAL A 100 0.15 3.07 1.91
N ALA A 101 -0.20 1.94 1.32
CA ALA A 101 -0.39 1.81 -0.12
C ALA A 101 -1.75 1.18 -0.50
N ASP A 102 -2.44 0.51 0.42
CA ASP A 102 -3.60 -0.30 0.05
C ASP A 102 -4.70 -0.36 1.14
N ARG A 103 -5.78 -1.07 0.84
CA ARG A 103 -7.03 -1.13 1.59
C ARG A 103 -7.51 -2.57 1.77
N CYS A 104 -7.25 -3.15 2.93
CA CYS A 104 -7.66 -4.50 3.29
C CYS A 104 -9.18 -4.56 3.59
N THR A 105 -9.92 -5.28 2.76
CA THR A 105 -11.38 -5.49 2.89
C THR A 105 -11.79 -6.44 4.02
N GLY A 106 -10.89 -7.30 4.49
CA GLY A 106 -11.16 -8.28 5.55
C GLY A 106 -10.63 -7.91 6.94
N CYS A 107 -10.02 -6.73 7.10
CA CYS A 107 -9.29 -6.32 8.30
C CYS A 107 -10.19 -5.53 9.28
N ALA A 108 -10.09 -5.80 10.58
CA ALA A 108 -10.74 -4.99 11.61
C ALA A 108 -10.06 -3.61 11.76
N MET A 109 -10.71 -2.65 12.42
CA MET A 109 -10.37 -1.21 12.37
C MET A 109 -8.89 -0.83 12.47
N TYR A 110 -8.11 -1.54 13.29
CA TYR A 110 -6.68 -1.27 13.53
C TYR A 110 -5.76 -2.41 13.09
N ASP A 111 -6.29 -3.39 12.36
CA ASP A 111 -5.51 -4.46 11.74
C ASP A 111 -4.70 -3.92 10.56
N LEU A 112 -3.51 -4.49 10.36
CA LEU A 112 -2.58 -4.18 9.28
C LEU A 112 -2.31 -5.42 8.42
N ASP A 113 -2.42 -5.29 7.10
CA ASP A 113 -2.03 -6.34 6.14
C ASP A 113 -0.73 -5.93 5.45
N PHE A 114 0.38 -6.57 5.78
CA PHE A 114 1.73 -6.18 5.36
C PHE A 114 2.14 -6.86 4.05
N THR A 115 3.19 -6.38 3.38
CA THR A 115 3.90 -7.25 2.42
C THR A 115 4.58 -8.41 3.17
N PRO A 116 4.94 -9.51 2.47
CA PRO A 116 5.70 -10.60 3.07
C PRO A 116 7.00 -10.10 3.71
N THR A 117 7.73 -9.18 3.06
CA THR A 117 8.98 -8.61 3.60
C THR A 117 8.75 -7.75 4.84
N ALA A 118 7.69 -6.93 4.87
CA ALA A 118 7.35 -6.13 6.04
C ALA A 118 6.87 -6.99 7.23
N PHE A 119 6.08 -8.05 6.97
CA PHE A 119 5.67 -9.00 8.00
C PHE A 119 6.86 -9.77 8.57
N GLN A 120 7.82 -10.18 7.73
CA GLN A 120 8.98 -10.96 8.15
C GLN A 120 9.90 -10.22 9.13
N ALA A 121 9.92 -8.89 9.08
CA ALA A 121 10.58 -8.05 10.08
C ALA A 121 9.96 -8.20 11.49
N LEU A 122 8.65 -8.46 11.59
CA LEU A 122 7.92 -8.65 12.84
C LEU A 122 7.87 -10.12 13.29
N ALA A 123 7.53 -11.06 12.41
CA ALA A 123 7.29 -12.46 12.76
C ALA A 123 7.71 -13.45 11.67
N ASP A 124 7.81 -14.74 12.01
CA ASP A 124 8.02 -15.77 11.00
C ASP A 124 6.75 -15.94 10.15
N MET A 125 6.91 -16.03 8.82
CA MET A 125 5.80 -16.14 7.87
C MET A 125 4.84 -17.31 8.18
N SER A 126 5.36 -18.41 8.74
CA SER A 126 4.55 -19.59 9.10
C SER A 126 3.51 -19.33 10.20
N VAL A 127 3.62 -18.22 10.94
CA VAL A 127 2.63 -17.79 11.94
C VAL A 127 1.32 -17.34 11.29
N GLY A 128 1.35 -16.80 10.06
CA GLY A 128 0.18 -16.37 9.29
C GLY A 128 -0.51 -15.10 9.81
N ARG A 129 -0.82 -15.04 11.11
CA ARG A 129 -1.46 -13.89 11.77
C ARG A 129 -0.90 -13.66 13.17
N ILE A 130 -0.44 -12.43 13.43
CA ILE A 130 0.02 -11.96 14.74
C ILE A 130 -1.05 -11.10 15.43
N SER A 131 -1.04 -11.07 16.77
CA SER A 131 -2.09 -10.41 17.57
C SER A 131 -1.51 -9.41 18.57
N GLY A 132 -2.08 -8.20 18.63
CA GLY A 132 -1.53 -7.12 19.47
C GLY A 132 -0.37 -6.38 18.80
N VAL A 133 -0.45 -6.16 17.49
CA VAL A 133 0.43 -5.22 16.77
C VAL A 133 0.00 -3.80 17.14
N THR A 134 0.92 -3.02 17.71
CA THR A 134 0.70 -1.61 18.06
C THR A 134 1.37 -0.72 17.02
N TRP A 135 0.68 0.30 16.51
CA TRP A 135 1.24 1.18 15.47
C TRP A 135 0.76 2.62 15.58
N ALA A 136 1.52 3.55 15.02
CA ALA A 136 1.16 4.95 14.84
C ALA A 136 1.78 5.52 13.55
N PHE A 137 1.18 6.56 12.98
CA PHE A 137 1.78 7.30 11.87
C PHE A 137 3.02 8.07 12.33
N ASP A 138 4.05 8.13 11.48
CA ASP A 138 5.30 8.81 11.81
C ASP A 138 5.13 10.35 11.90
N ASP A 139 4.03 10.89 11.36
CA ASP A 139 3.65 12.30 11.49
C ASP A 139 2.72 12.60 12.69
N SER A 140 2.29 11.58 13.45
CA SER A 140 1.38 11.75 14.59
C SER A 140 2.08 12.24 15.88
N THR A 141 2.88 13.29 15.76
CA THR A 141 3.27 14.10 16.94
C THR A 141 1.99 14.62 17.59
N SER A 142 1.83 14.44 18.90
CA SER A 142 0.56 14.59 19.63
C SER A 142 0.07 16.05 19.74
N GLY A 143 -0.38 16.60 18.60
CA GLY A 143 -0.98 17.92 18.49
C GLY A 143 -2.38 17.95 19.09
N THR A 144 -2.52 18.67 20.20
CA THR A 144 -3.84 19.10 20.70
C THR A 144 -4.57 19.86 19.60
N SER A 145 -5.87 19.63 19.44
CA SER A 145 -6.73 20.34 18.48
C SER A 145 -6.91 21.82 18.86
N SER A 146 -5.89 22.63 18.59
CA SER A 146 -5.98 24.09 18.59
C SER A 146 -6.61 24.56 17.28
N GLY A 147 -7.94 24.53 17.21
CA GLY A 147 -8.67 25.31 16.21
C GLY A 147 -8.39 26.79 16.45
N ASN A 148 -7.74 27.45 15.50
CA ASN A 148 -7.43 28.88 15.61
C ASN A 148 -7.62 29.55 14.24
N ASP A 149 -8.88 29.78 13.89
CA ASP A 149 -9.28 30.47 12.67
C ASP A 149 -8.72 31.90 12.62
N THR A 150 -7.74 32.12 11.74
CA THR A 150 -7.37 33.47 11.29
C THR A 150 -7.03 33.42 9.80
N ALA A 151 -7.97 33.85 8.96
CA ALA A 151 -7.71 34.09 7.54
C ALA A 151 -7.11 35.49 7.33
N SER A 152 -5.96 35.56 6.66
CA SER A 152 -5.33 36.74 6.02
C SER A 152 -3.94 36.31 5.50
N ASP A 153 -3.40 36.83 4.40
CA ASP A 153 -4.00 37.56 3.27
C ASP A 153 -3.09 37.35 2.03
N SER A 154 -3.55 37.66 0.83
CA SER A 154 -2.80 37.45 -0.42
C SER A 154 -2.15 38.72 -0.96
N THR A 155 -0.82 38.79 -0.95
CA THR A 155 -0.05 39.70 -1.82
C THR A 155 1.08 38.94 -2.52
N SER A 156 1.00 38.90 -3.85
CA SER A 156 2.11 38.58 -4.75
C SER A 156 3.18 39.66 -4.71
N ASP A 157 4.42 39.31 -5.05
CA ASP A 157 5.26 40.23 -5.82
C ASP A 157 6.19 39.49 -6.78
N THR A 158 6.58 40.15 -7.87
CA THR A 158 7.39 39.57 -8.96
C THR A 158 8.52 40.53 -9.33
N SER A 159 9.75 40.03 -9.40
CA SER A 159 10.81 40.62 -10.23
C SER A 159 11.98 39.65 -10.44
N SER A 160 12.54 39.70 -11.66
CA SER A 160 13.74 38.96 -12.07
C SER A 160 15.01 39.79 -11.85
N SER A 161 16.17 39.12 -11.78
CA SER A 161 17.46 39.77 -12.07
C SER A 161 18.49 38.75 -12.54
N ASP A 162 18.92 38.84 -13.80
CA ASP A 162 20.10 38.15 -14.32
C ASP A 162 21.40 38.73 -13.72
N THR A 163 22.43 37.90 -13.55
CA THR A 163 23.74 38.25 -14.16
C THR A 163 24.66 37.06 -14.40
N THR A 164 25.20 37.02 -15.62
CA THR A 164 26.24 36.14 -16.15
C THR A 164 27.53 36.11 -15.33
N SER A 165 28.29 35.02 -15.45
CA SER A 165 29.76 35.04 -15.28
C SER A 165 30.42 34.21 -16.40
N THR A 166 31.57 34.69 -16.90
CA THR A 166 32.15 34.26 -18.18
C THR A 166 33.60 33.81 -18.02
N SER A 167 33.96 32.70 -18.67
CA SER A 167 35.36 32.36 -18.97
C SER A 167 35.45 31.47 -20.22
N THR A 168 36.28 31.86 -21.19
CA THR A 168 36.37 31.22 -22.54
C THR A 168 37.83 31.06 -22.96
N GLN A 169 38.08 30.09 -23.86
CA GLN A 169 39.33 29.71 -24.57
C GLN A 169 39.95 28.39 -24.02
N THR A 170 40.26 27.32 -24.79
CA THR A 170 40.90 27.11 -26.12
C THR A 170 42.42 27.38 -26.11
N SER A 171 43.31 26.58 -26.72
CA SER A 171 43.14 25.43 -27.64
C SER A 171 44.43 24.57 -27.79
N ASP A 172 44.31 23.37 -28.38
CA ASP A 172 45.34 22.63 -29.18
C ASP A 172 46.65 22.15 -28.47
N SER A 173 47.55 21.25 -28.93
CA SER A 173 47.68 20.16 -29.94
C SER A 173 49.06 19.44 -29.72
N ASN A 174 49.50 18.29 -30.28
CA ASN A 174 48.92 17.05 -30.88
C ASN A 174 50.10 16.07 -31.27
N SER A 175 49.84 14.76 -31.50
CA SER A 175 50.75 13.72 -32.13
C SER A 175 52.02 13.26 -31.36
N SER A 176 52.68 12.10 -31.62
CA SER A 176 52.26 10.76 -32.15
C SER A 176 53.41 9.69 -32.07
N SER A 177 53.04 8.39 -31.96
CA SER A 177 53.75 7.16 -32.43
C SER A 177 54.92 6.47 -31.67
N GLY A 178 54.82 5.12 -31.56
CA GLY A 178 55.76 4.11 -31.00
C GLY A 178 55.08 3.21 -29.93
N ASP A 179 55.07 1.86 -29.91
CA ASP A 179 55.69 0.74 -30.69
C ASP A 179 57.19 0.49 -30.41
N THR A 180 57.77 -0.72 -30.23
CA THR A 180 57.37 -2.17 -30.42
C THR A 180 57.63 -3.02 -29.13
N THR A 181 57.64 -4.38 -28.98
CA THR A 181 57.56 -5.61 -29.84
C THR A 181 57.18 -6.90 -29.03
N SER A 182 56.38 -7.82 -29.61
CA SER A 182 56.41 -9.33 -29.60
C SER A 182 56.55 -10.27 -28.36
N THR A 183 55.95 -11.47 -28.53
CA THR A 183 56.12 -12.82 -27.87
C THR A 183 55.20 -13.19 -26.68
N ASP A 184 54.63 -14.40 -26.57
CA ASP A 184 54.30 -15.49 -27.54
C ASP A 184 53.29 -16.52 -26.94
N SER A 185 52.62 -17.30 -27.81
CA SER A 185 51.93 -18.61 -27.53
C SER A 185 50.72 -18.68 -26.55
N ASP A 186 49.69 -19.52 -26.75
CA ASP A 186 49.28 -20.33 -27.92
C ASP A 186 47.79 -20.78 -27.90
N SER A 187 47.29 -21.21 -29.07
CA SER A 187 46.36 -22.33 -29.40
C SER A 187 45.45 -22.98 -28.32
N SER A 188 44.22 -23.48 -28.58
CA SER A 188 43.43 -23.77 -29.81
C SER A 188 42.03 -24.35 -29.39
N SER A 189 41.00 -24.69 -30.21
CA SER A 189 40.73 -24.68 -31.67
C SER A 189 39.22 -24.83 -31.99
N ILE A 190 38.76 -24.25 -33.12
CA ILE A 190 38.02 -24.86 -34.28
C ILE A 190 36.84 -25.84 -33.95
N ALA A 191 35.62 -25.68 -34.48
CA ALA A 191 35.31 -25.54 -35.91
C ALA A 191 34.08 -24.68 -36.28
N ASN A 192 34.11 -24.15 -37.51
CA ASN A 192 33.00 -23.52 -38.24
C ASN A 192 32.51 -24.46 -39.37
N SER A 193 31.24 -24.36 -39.78
CA SER A 193 30.79 -24.73 -41.13
C SER A 193 29.46 -24.06 -41.49
N THR A 194 29.48 -23.31 -42.60
CA THR A 194 28.33 -22.60 -43.17
C THR A 194 27.72 -23.39 -44.32
N THR A 195 26.39 -23.43 -44.43
CA THR A 195 25.69 -23.74 -45.70
C THR A 195 24.44 -22.87 -45.86
N THR A 196 24.22 -22.35 -47.06
CA THR A 196 23.12 -21.43 -47.40
C THR A 196 22.29 -22.01 -48.54
N THR A 197 20.95 -22.00 -48.45
CA THR A 197 20.04 -22.06 -49.61
C THR A 197 18.61 -21.62 -49.25
N THR A 198 17.72 -21.53 -50.24
CA THR A 198 16.58 -20.58 -50.25
C THR A 198 15.25 -21.21 -50.67
N SER A 199 14.14 -20.57 -50.24
CA SER A 199 12.79 -20.55 -50.84
C SER A 199 11.89 -21.79 -50.87
N SER A 200 10.71 -21.61 -50.25
CA SER A 200 9.35 -21.91 -50.78
C SER A 200 8.95 -23.34 -51.19
N GLY A 201 8.02 -23.91 -50.42
CA GLY A 201 7.17 -25.06 -50.78
C GLY A 201 5.78 -24.93 -50.13
N VAL A 202 4.74 -25.56 -50.70
CA VAL A 202 3.32 -25.31 -50.37
C VAL A 202 2.55 -26.60 -50.02
N ALA A 203 1.63 -26.51 -49.03
CA ALA A 203 0.69 -27.54 -48.54
C ALA A 203 1.36 -28.77 -47.86
N THR A 204 0.78 -29.44 -46.86
CA THR A 204 -0.62 -29.84 -46.66
C THR A 204 -0.97 -30.04 -45.17
N THR A 205 -2.25 -30.07 -44.84
CA THR A 205 -2.83 -30.25 -43.49
C THR A 205 -2.49 -31.57 -42.78
N THR A 206 -2.19 -31.50 -41.47
CA THR A 206 -2.55 -32.52 -40.44
C THR A 206 -2.63 -31.85 -39.05
N PRO A 207 -3.48 -32.32 -38.12
CA PRO A 207 -3.53 -31.79 -36.76
C PRO A 207 -2.51 -32.47 -35.84
N VAL A 208 -1.92 -31.72 -34.91
CA VAL A 208 -1.11 -32.23 -33.79
C VAL A 208 -1.67 -31.74 -32.46
N SER A 209 -1.79 -32.66 -31.50
CA SER A 209 -2.63 -32.52 -30.30
C SER A 209 -1.96 -31.84 -29.11
N ASP A 210 -2.76 -31.44 -28.12
CA ASP A 210 -2.34 -30.81 -26.86
C ASP A 210 -1.31 -31.61 -26.05
N THR A 211 -0.02 -31.27 -26.14
CA THR A 211 0.98 -31.65 -25.10
C THR A 211 2.15 -30.66 -24.96
N ALA A 212 1.94 -29.36 -25.21
CA ALA A 212 3.05 -28.37 -25.25
C ALA A 212 2.90 -27.10 -24.37
N PHE A 213 1.83 -26.95 -23.58
CA PHE A 213 1.56 -25.70 -22.84
C PHE A 213 1.27 -25.85 -21.33
N LYS A 214 1.78 -26.91 -20.68
CA LYS A 214 1.67 -27.10 -19.20
C LYS A 214 3.02 -27.41 -18.56
N ALA A 215 3.84 -26.37 -18.37
CA ALA A 215 5.21 -26.51 -17.84
C ALA A 215 5.62 -25.51 -16.73
N LYS A 216 4.67 -24.88 -16.01
CA LYS A 216 4.90 -24.32 -14.66
C LYS A 216 3.58 -23.94 -13.97
N LEU A 217 2.96 -24.90 -13.26
CA LEU A 217 1.87 -24.65 -12.32
C LEU A 217 2.15 -25.44 -11.03
N ASN A 218 2.42 -24.73 -9.94
CA ASN A 218 2.69 -25.36 -8.65
C ASN A 218 1.38 -25.85 -7.99
N LYS A 219 1.46 -26.94 -7.21
CA LYS A 219 0.33 -27.71 -6.66
C LYS A 219 -0.63 -26.97 -5.70
N ARG A 220 -0.53 -25.64 -5.55
CA ARG A 220 -1.44 -24.83 -4.70
C ARG A 220 -2.59 -24.16 -5.46
N GLN A 221 -2.50 -23.97 -6.79
CA GLN A 221 -3.61 -23.38 -7.56
C GLN A 221 -4.76 -24.37 -7.90
N LEU A 222 -4.68 -25.63 -7.46
CA LEU A 222 -5.75 -26.63 -7.65
C LEU A 222 -6.83 -26.62 -6.55
N ALA A 223 -6.74 -25.70 -5.58
CA ALA A 223 -7.67 -25.61 -4.45
C ALA A 223 -8.83 -24.62 -4.63
N TRP A 224 -8.81 -23.75 -5.65
CA TRP A 224 -9.86 -22.74 -5.89
C TRP A 224 -10.69 -23.01 -7.16
N ALA A 225 -10.25 -23.92 -8.03
CA ALA A 225 -10.83 -24.17 -9.34
C ALA A 225 -11.75 -25.41 -9.36
N ARG A 226 -12.67 -25.54 -8.39
CA ARG A 226 -13.62 -26.67 -8.32
C ARG A 226 -15.08 -26.32 -7.98
N ASP A 227 -15.36 -25.12 -7.47
CA ASP A 227 -16.72 -24.74 -7.03
C ASP A 227 -17.44 -23.79 -8.01
N VAL A 228 -17.01 -23.74 -9.28
CA VAL A 228 -17.56 -22.83 -10.32
C VAL A 228 -18.18 -23.59 -11.51
N ASP A 229 -18.37 -24.92 -11.38
CA ASP A 229 -18.81 -25.80 -12.48
C ASP A 229 -20.00 -26.69 -12.05
N LEU A 230 -20.92 -26.11 -11.25
CA LEU A 230 -22.15 -26.79 -10.79
C LEU A 230 -23.35 -25.84 -10.64
N ALA A 231 -23.40 -24.77 -11.45
CA ALA A 231 -24.43 -23.72 -11.36
C ALA A 231 -24.81 -23.05 -12.71
N ILE A 232 -24.78 -23.82 -13.81
CA ILE A 232 -25.46 -23.51 -15.09
C ILE A 232 -26.14 -24.79 -15.58
#